data_AF-A0A5E4MWD6-F1
#
_entry.id   AF-A0A5E4MWD6-F1
#
_cell.length_a   1.000
_cell.length_b   1.000
_cell.length_c   1.000
_cell.angle_alpha   90.00
_cell.angle_beta   90.00
_cell.angle_gamma   90.00
#
_symmetry.space_group_name_H-M   'P 1'
#
loop_
_entity.id
_entity.type
_entity.pdbx_description
1 polymer ?
#
loop_
_entity_poly.entity_id
_entity_poly.type
_entity_poly.pdbx_seq_one_letter_code
_entity_poly.pdbx_strand_id
1 'polypeptide(L)'
;MFDKLENDMVKLETEFGRSARGRVNVKMMIVDVKKSNTELAKLWRVVTTTLAANLLFIGKPRVEVIQHLTLSEFEAAARGEQTVIWVCKHKLGDKQPTTIVIDTPMLDMMDRYYALRRRVAKVDIPNFFITNTGTEVRKIFDLINAECKRRQIRLPRKPDGTEGDFLMVSGSMLRKHLETEGRGHRPEVTKDVASALQHTEYTAKRYYHTATADDAIKQKAIRVVEESTEMVEHIIDNLGQFMSNSDPFTETPSLEAFKEMAGDLFPNAKVTANGYKRIKAAHNKALVEPRAKMLAEKAVSMGVEGDVGIVQLKSFA
;
A
#
# COMPACT_ATOMS: atom_id res chain seq x y z
N MET A 1 12.41 24.00 -8.87
CA MET A 1 12.05 23.04 -9.94
C MET A 1 11.18 23.71 -10.99
N PHE A 2 10.17 24.48 -10.56
CA PHE A 2 9.33 25.33 -11.41
C PHE A 2 10.11 26.28 -12.33
N ASP A 3 11.09 27.02 -11.83
CA ASP A 3 11.86 27.97 -12.67
C ASP A 3 12.61 27.29 -13.82
N LYS A 4 13.11 26.07 -13.59
CA LYS A 4 13.77 25.30 -14.66
C LYS A 4 12.75 24.81 -15.68
N LEU A 5 11.60 24.32 -15.23
CA LEU A 5 10.51 23.90 -16.11
C LEU A 5 10.01 25.08 -16.95
N GLU A 6 9.88 26.27 -16.35
CA GLU A 6 9.48 27.51 -17.03
C GLU A 6 10.44 27.84 -18.16
N ASN A 7 11.73 27.87 -17.87
CA ASN A 7 12.77 28.11 -18.87
C ASN A 7 12.76 27.06 -20.00
N ASP A 8 12.55 25.79 -19.67
CA ASP A 8 12.49 24.71 -20.66
C ASP A 8 11.19 24.77 -21.49
N MET A 9 10.08 25.22 -20.91
CA MET A 9 8.83 25.50 -21.62
C MET A 9 8.98 26.64 -22.63
N VAL A 10 9.58 27.77 -22.22
CA VAL A 10 9.85 28.92 -23.12
C VAL A 10 10.72 28.51 -24.31
N LYS A 11 11.76 27.70 -24.07
CA LYS A 11 12.59 27.15 -25.17
C LYS A 11 11.76 26.28 -26.11
N LEU A 12 10.86 25.46 -25.56
CA LEU A 12 10.03 24.57 -26.36
C LEU A 12 9.03 25.36 -27.21
N GLU A 13 8.42 26.39 -26.64
CA GLU A 13 7.55 27.33 -27.35
C GLU A 13 8.29 28.05 -28.48
N THR A 14 9.54 28.46 -28.23
CA THR A 14 10.40 29.10 -29.24
C THR A 14 10.66 28.15 -30.42
N GLU A 15 11.01 26.89 -30.16
CA GLU A 15 11.21 25.87 -31.21
C GLU A 15 9.93 25.61 -32.00
N PHE A 16 8.77 25.56 -31.35
CA PHE A 16 7.47 25.43 -32.01
C PHE A 16 7.08 26.70 -32.79
N GLY A 17 7.50 27.87 -32.32
CA GLY A 17 7.26 29.17 -32.96
C GLY A 17 7.97 29.31 -34.31
N ARG A 18 9.12 28.65 -34.49
CA ARG A 18 9.84 28.58 -35.78
C ARG A 18 9.00 27.93 -36.89
N SER A 19 8.04 27.08 -36.54
CA SER A 19 7.12 26.44 -37.48
C SER A 19 5.80 27.22 -37.54
N ALA A 20 5.77 28.35 -38.24
CA ALA A 20 4.72 29.38 -38.14
C ALA A 20 3.25 28.89 -38.19
N ARG A 21 2.91 27.81 -38.93
CA ARG A 21 1.52 27.28 -39.03
C ARG A 21 1.42 25.75 -39.17
N GLY A 22 2.54 25.03 -39.07
CA GLY A 22 2.60 23.59 -39.35
C GLY A 22 2.43 22.72 -38.11
N ARG A 23 2.02 21.47 -38.34
CA ARG A 23 2.19 20.38 -37.37
C ARG A 23 3.69 20.15 -37.14
N VAL A 24 4.13 20.04 -35.89
CA VAL A 24 5.54 19.89 -35.51
C VAL A 24 5.85 18.42 -35.25
N ASN A 25 6.90 17.90 -35.88
CA ASN A 25 7.39 16.55 -35.62
C ASN A 25 8.43 16.56 -34.50
N VAL A 26 8.02 16.16 -33.30
CA VAL A 26 8.91 16.06 -32.12
C VAL A 26 9.67 14.74 -32.04
N LYS A 27 9.45 13.81 -32.98
CA LYS A 27 10.17 12.54 -33.03
C LYS A 27 11.60 12.75 -33.51
N MET A 28 12.54 12.08 -32.84
CA MET A 28 13.92 11.99 -33.34
C MET A 28 13.91 11.19 -34.64
N MET A 29 14.49 11.75 -35.69
CA MET A 29 14.60 11.10 -36.99
C MET A 29 16.05 10.72 -37.25
N ILE A 30 16.25 9.55 -37.85
CA ILE A 30 17.56 9.12 -38.35
C ILE A 30 17.43 9.14 -39.87
N VAL A 31 18.16 10.04 -40.52
CA VAL A 31 18.24 10.15 -41.98
C VAL A 31 19.71 9.98 -42.34
N ASP A 32 20.03 8.94 -43.12
CA ASP A 32 21.39 8.63 -43.56
C ASP A 32 22.42 8.66 -42.41
N VAL A 33 22.11 7.94 -41.32
CA VAL A 33 22.94 7.84 -40.10
C VAL A 33 23.00 9.13 -39.25
N LYS A 34 22.57 10.29 -39.77
CA LYS A 34 22.50 11.55 -39.02
C LYS A 34 21.19 11.66 -38.25
N LYS A 35 21.29 12.05 -36.97
CA LYS A 35 20.13 12.28 -36.10
C LYS A 35 19.64 13.72 -36.24
N SER A 36 18.41 13.91 -36.71
CA SER A 36 17.73 15.21 -36.73
C SER A 36 16.63 15.27 -35.67
N ASN A 37 16.22 16.48 -35.29
CA ASN A 37 15.28 16.77 -34.20
C ASN A 37 15.67 16.22 -32.82
N THR A 38 16.96 15.91 -32.60
CA THR A 38 17.45 15.36 -31.33
C THR A 38 17.20 16.29 -30.16
N GLU A 39 17.52 17.58 -30.28
CA GLU A 39 17.36 18.54 -29.19
C GLU A 39 15.89 18.85 -28.90
N LEU A 40 15.06 18.97 -29.94
CA LEU A 40 13.61 19.11 -29.78
C LEU A 40 12.99 17.89 -29.08
N ALA A 41 13.38 16.67 -29.49
CA ALA A 41 12.90 15.44 -28.89
C ALA A 41 13.30 15.32 -27.41
N LYS A 42 14.53 15.72 -27.06
CA LYS A 42 15.01 15.77 -25.66
C LYS A 42 14.22 16.79 -24.86
N LEU A 43 14.06 18.02 -25.39
CA LEU A 43 13.35 19.09 -24.71
C LEU A 43 11.87 18.74 -24.49
N TRP A 44 11.21 18.18 -25.51
CA TRP A 44 9.84 17.64 -25.41
C TRP A 44 9.73 16.62 -24.27
N ARG A 45 10.67 15.66 -24.21
CA ARG A 45 10.69 14.63 -23.17
C ARG A 45 10.86 15.25 -21.78
N VAL A 46 11.78 16.20 -21.61
CA VAL A 46 12.03 16.90 -20.34
C VAL A 46 10.76 17.62 -19.89
N VAL A 47 10.23 18.53 -20.71
CA VAL A 47 9.03 19.31 -20.37
C VAL A 47 7.84 18.40 -20.05
N THR A 48 7.55 17.42 -20.92
CA THR A 48 6.41 16.50 -20.74
C THR A 48 6.51 15.73 -19.42
N THR A 49 7.65 15.08 -19.18
CA THR A 49 7.81 14.23 -17.98
C THR A 49 7.95 15.04 -16.70
N THR A 50 8.57 16.22 -16.73
CA THR A 50 8.67 17.11 -15.57
C THR A 50 7.31 17.72 -15.23
N LEU A 51 6.51 18.15 -16.22
CA LEU A 51 5.16 18.66 -15.97
C LEU A 51 4.25 17.55 -15.40
N ALA A 52 4.25 16.36 -16.00
CA ALA A 52 3.51 15.21 -15.50
C ALA A 52 3.95 14.82 -14.08
N ALA A 53 5.25 14.85 -13.79
CA ALA A 53 5.77 14.60 -12.44
C ALA A 53 5.31 15.66 -11.44
N ASN A 54 5.31 16.96 -11.78
CA ASN A 54 4.84 18.00 -10.87
C ASN A 54 3.38 17.81 -10.48
N LEU A 55 2.50 17.40 -11.40
CA LEU A 55 1.11 17.04 -11.08
C LEU A 55 1.05 15.88 -10.07
N LEU A 56 1.95 14.90 -10.19
CA LEU A 56 2.09 13.80 -9.23
C LEU A 56 2.66 14.25 -7.88
N PHE A 57 3.51 15.27 -7.84
CA PHE A 57 4.04 15.78 -6.57
C PHE A 57 3.02 16.63 -5.81
N ILE A 58 2.25 17.46 -6.51
CA ILE A 58 1.28 18.38 -5.92
C ILE A 58 0.01 17.64 -5.51
N GLY A 59 -0.70 17.04 -6.47
CA GLY A 59 -1.99 16.41 -6.21
C GLY A 59 -1.87 14.97 -5.70
N LYS A 60 -0.68 14.36 -5.84
CA LYS A 60 -0.41 12.95 -5.51
C LYS A 60 -1.46 11.93 -6.03
N PRO A 61 -2.08 12.14 -7.24
CA PRO A 61 -2.99 11.14 -7.81
C PRO A 61 -2.23 9.85 -8.17
N ARG A 62 -2.97 8.81 -8.56
CA ARG A 62 -2.33 7.62 -9.15
C ARG A 62 -1.60 8.00 -10.44
N VAL A 63 -0.53 7.27 -10.76
CA VAL A 63 0.28 7.55 -11.95
C VAL A 63 -0.58 7.45 -13.20
N GLU A 64 -1.45 6.46 -13.23
CA GLU A 64 -2.32 6.14 -14.34
C GLU A 64 -3.40 7.22 -14.58
N VAL A 65 -3.74 8.02 -13.57
CA VAL A 65 -4.61 9.22 -13.73
C VAL A 65 -3.95 10.24 -14.64
N ILE A 66 -2.65 10.49 -14.42
CA ILE A 66 -1.88 11.44 -15.23
C ILE A 66 -1.57 10.84 -16.61
N GLN A 67 -1.30 9.53 -16.68
CA GLN A 67 -1.03 8.86 -17.97
C GLN A 67 -2.25 8.85 -18.89
N HIS A 68 -3.43 8.61 -18.34
CA HIS A 68 -4.67 8.46 -19.10
C HIS A 68 -5.51 9.73 -19.21
N LEU A 69 -5.13 10.83 -18.54
CA LEU A 69 -5.75 12.14 -18.74
C LEU A 69 -5.80 12.45 -20.24
N THR A 70 -6.98 12.78 -20.74
CA THR A 70 -7.22 13.10 -22.15
C THR A 70 -7.26 14.61 -22.41
N LEU A 71 -7.06 15.00 -23.67
CA LEU A 71 -7.26 16.40 -24.10
C LEU A 71 -8.69 16.88 -23.82
N SER A 72 -9.69 16.04 -24.09
CA SER A 72 -11.10 16.37 -23.86
C SER A 72 -11.42 16.58 -22.38
N GLU A 73 -10.84 15.77 -21.48
CA GLU A 73 -11.04 15.94 -20.03
C GLU A 73 -10.39 17.24 -19.53
N PHE A 74 -9.21 17.60 -20.06
CA PHE A 74 -8.58 18.87 -19.74
C PHE A 74 -9.39 20.07 -20.26
N GLU A 75 -9.93 19.98 -21.48
CA GLU A 75 -10.80 21.01 -22.06
C GLU A 75 -12.10 21.18 -21.28
N ALA A 76 -12.64 20.09 -20.73
CA ALA A 76 -13.85 20.08 -19.91
C ALA A 76 -13.60 20.44 -18.43
N ALA A 77 -12.39 20.87 -18.07
CA ALA A 77 -12.06 21.22 -16.70
C ALA A 77 -12.94 22.37 -16.17
N ALA A 78 -13.40 22.24 -14.91
CA ALA A 78 -14.08 23.32 -14.22
C ALA A 78 -13.04 24.35 -13.76
N ARG A 79 -13.09 25.55 -14.32
CA ARG A 79 -12.13 26.64 -14.04
C ARG A 79 -12.76 27.65 -13.09
N GLY A 80 -12.15 27.83 -11.91
CA GLY A 80 -12.57 28.77 -10.87
C GLY A 80 -11.36 29.24 -10.05
N GLU A 81 -11.53 29.49 -8.74
CA GLU A 81 -10.39 29.77 -7.84
C GLU A 81 -9.36 28.64 -7.82
N GLN A 82 -9.85 27.40 -7.95
CA GLN A 82 -9.04 26.23 -8.26
C GLN A 82 -9.61 25.60 -9.53
N THR A 83 -8.73 25.02 -10.34
CA THR A 83 -9.17 24.26 -11.53
C THR A 83 -9.27 22.79 -11.20
N VAL A 84 -10.41 22.19 -11.52
CA VAL A 84 -10.72 20.79 -11.25
C VAL A 84 -10.91 20.04 -12.57
N ILE A 85 -10.09 19.03 -12.80
CA ILE A 85 -10.13 18.16 -13.97
C ILE A 85 -10.70 16.80 -13.56
N TRP A 86 -11.74 16.35 -14.25
CA TRP A 86 -12.34 15.05 -14.03
C TRP A 86 -11.76 14.01 -15.00
N VAL A 87 -11.17 12.94 -14.46
CA VAL A 87 -10.57 11.84 -15.22
C VAL A 87 -11.45 10.60 -15.06
N CYS A 88 -12.17 10.26 -16.13
CA CYS A 88 -13.21 9.25 -16.14
C CYS A 88 -12.67 7.82 -16.06
N LYS A 89 -11.54 7.54 -16.74
CA LYS A 89 -10.96 6.19 -16.83
C LYS A 89 -9.45 6.26 -16.64
N HIS A 90 -9.01 6.05 -15.40
CA HIS A 90 -7.60 6.11 -15.05
C HIS A 90 -6.97 4.73 -14.81
N LYS A 91 -7.75 3.66 -14.61
CA LYS A 91 -7.25 2.27 -14.50
C LYS A 91 -8.18 1.31 -15.23
N LEU A 92 -7.63 0.29 -15.90
CA LEU A 92 -8.41 -0.78 -16.50
C LEU A 92 -9.27 -1.47 -15.41
N GLY A 93 -10.59 -1.30 -15.50
CA GLY A 93 -11.57 -1.90 -14.58
C GLY A 93 -12.08 -0.99 -13.46
N ASP A 94 -11.54 0.21 -13.28
CA ASP A 94 -12.07 1.16 -12.27
C ASP A 94 -13.38 1.80 -12.76
N LYS A 95 -14.38 1.84 -11.88
CA LYS A 95 -15.72 2.37 -12.17
C LYS A 95 -15.92 3.82 -11.71
N GLN A 96 -14.96 4.41 -11.01
CA GLN A 96 -15.11 5.72 -10.37
C GLN A 96 -14.15 6.76 -10.98
N PRO A 97 -14.69 7.91 -11.45
CA PRO A 97 -13.86 9.02 -11.92
C PRO A 97 -13.00 9.58 -10.80
N THR A 98 -11.87 10.16 -11.18
CA THR A 98 -10.92 10.84 -10.28
C THR A 98 -10.86 12.31 -10.59
N THR A 99 -10.63 13.15 -9.58
CA THR A 99 -10.33 14.57 -9.78
C THR A 99 -8.84 14.87 -9.65
N ILE A 100 -8.33 15.73 -10.52
CA ILE A 100 -7.06 16.44 -10.34
C ILE A 100 -7.42 17.89 -10.01
N VAL A 101 -6.87 18.42 -8.93
CA VAL A 101 -7.02 19.82 -8.55
C VAL A 101 -5.69 20.52 -8.76
N ILE A 102 -5.71 21.62 -9.51
CA ILE A 102 -4.52 22.41 -9.84
C ILE A 102 -4.73 23.90 -9.53
N ASP A 103 -3.66 24.54 -9.11
CA ASP A 103 -3.58 25.99 -8.90
C ASP A 103 -3.30 26.74 -10.22
N THR A 104 -3.39 28.07 -10.17
CA THR A 104 -3.20 28.93 -11.34
C THR A 104 -1.82 28.76 -12.00
N PRO A 105 -0.68 28.76 -11.26
CA PRO A 105 0.63 28.59 -11.89
C PRO A 105 0.79 27.25 -12.62
N MET A 106 0.22 26.17 -12.08
CA MET A 106 0.23 24.87 -12.76
C MET A 106 -0.71 24.87 -13.98
N LEU A 107 -1.87 25.50 -13.87
CA LEU A 107 -2.80 25.63 -14.99
C LEU A 107 -2.15 26.36 -16.17
N ASP A 108 -1.46 27.47 -15.93
CA ASP A 108 -0.78 28.25 -16.97
C ASP A 108 0.24 27.38 -17.74
N MET A 109 1.01 26.56 -17.01
CA MET A 109 1.94 25.59 -17.60
C MET A 109 1.22 24.52 -18.43
N MET A 110 0.09 24.01 -17.93
CA MET A 110 -0.71 23.02 -18.64
C MET A 110 -1.35 23.59 -19.91
N ASP A 111 -1.88 24.82 -19.88
CA ASP A 111 -2.48 25.48 -21.04
C ASP A 111 -1.42 25.73 -22.13
N ARG A 112 -0.20 26.16 -21.74
CA ARG A 112 0.94 26.30 -22.66
C ARG A 112 1.34 24.97 -23.28
N TYR A 113 1.50 23.93 -22.45
CA TYR A 113 1.78 22.58 -22.96
C TYR A 113 0.67 22.08 -23.90
N TYR A 114 -0.59 22.29 -23.53
CA TYR A 114 -1.75 21.91 -24.33
C TYR A 114 -1.73 22.57 -25.71
N ALA A 115 -1.40 23.87 -25.79
CA ALA A 115 -1.26 24.58 -27.06
C ALA A 115 -0.19 23.94 -27.98
N LEU A 116 0.95 23.52 -27.41
CA LEU A 116 2.00 22.82 -28.15
C LEU A 116 1.58 21.39 -28.53
N ARG A 117 0.97 20.66 -27.61
CA ARG A 117 0.49 19.28 -27.77
C ARG A 117 -0.50 19.13 -28.93
N ARG A 118 -1.39 20.10 -29.12
CA ARG A 118 -2.32 20.12 -30.26
C ARG A 118 -1.63 20.27 -31.62
N ARG A 119 -0.42 20.83 -31.64
CA ARG A 119 0.37 21.04 -32.86
C ARG A 119 1.30 19.88 -33.17
N VAL A 120 1.44 18.88 -32.29
CA VAL A 120 2.27 17.71 -32.58
C VAL A 120 1.69 16.93 -33.76
N ALA A 121 2.56 16.51 -34.68
CA ALA A 121 2.22 15.69 -35.84
C ALA A 121 2.09 14.20 -35.47
N LYS A 122 1.23 13.47 -36.19
CA LYS A 122 1.12 11.99 -36.13
C LYS A 122 0.91 11.46 -34.70
N VAL A 123 -0.21 11.86 -34.09
CA VAL A 123 -0.62 11.38 -32.76
C VAL A 123 -2.01 10.79 -32.86
N ASP A 124 -2.12 9.50 -32.58
CA ASP A 124 -3.35 8.73 -32.76
C ASP A 124 -4.06 8.43 -31.42
N ILE A 125 -3.53 8.96 -30.32
CA ILE A 125 -4.07 8.77 -28.96
C ILE A 125 -4.60 10.08 -28.37
N PRO A 126 -5.69 10.03 -27.58
CA PRO A 126 -6.32 11.22 -26.99
C PRO A 126 -5.59 11.75 -25.75
N ASN A 127 -4.56 11.04 -25.27
CA ASN A 127 -3.85 11.37 -24.04
C ASN A 127 -3.25 12.79 -24.12
N PHE A 128 -3.38 13.51 -23.00
CA PHE A 128 -2.85 14.83 -22.79
C PHE A 128 -1.32 14.79 -22.87
N PHE A 129 -0.68 13.97 -22.02
CA PHE A 129 0.75 13.75 -22.05
C PHE A 129 1.11 12.66 -23.06
N ILE A 130 2.03 12.97 -23.98
CA ILE A 130 2.55 12.01 -24.96
C ILE A 130 4.07 12.03 -25.01
N THR A 131 4.65 10.88 -25.35
CA THR A 131 6.07 10.78 -25.68
C THR A 131 6.37 11.53 -26.97
N ASN A 132 7.66 11.73 -27.26
CA ASN A 132 8.11 12.31 -28.52
C ASN A 132 7.79 11.40 -29.75
N THR A 133 7.35 10.16 -29.53
CA THR A 133 6.88 9.26 -30.59
C THR A 133 5.36 9.26 -30.74
N GLY A 134 4.62 10.11 -30.02
CA GLY A 134 3.16 10.17 -30.08
C GLY A 134 2.46 9.06 -29.30
N THR A 135 3.15 8.39 -28.37
CA THR A 135 2.60 7.29 -27.57
C THR A 135 2.41 7.70 -26.11
N GLU A 136 1.77 6.83 -25.32
CA GLU A 136 1.53 7.03 -23.89
C GLU A 136 2.84 7.19 -23.09
N VAL A 137 2.87 8.13 -22.12
CA VAL A 137 4.03 8.37 -21.26
C VAL A 137 4.08 7.36 -20.11
N ARG A 138 4.81 6.26 -20.29
CA ARG A 138 4.96 5.23 -19.24
C ARG A 138 6.02 5.51 -18.20
N LYS A 139 7.04 6.28 -18.57
CA LYS A 139 8.28 6.44 -17.78
C LYS A 139 8.44 7.85 -17.23
N ILE A 140 7.46 8.30 -16.44
CA ILE A 140 7.41 9.67 -15.90
C ILE A 140 8.62 9.97 -15.00
N PHE A 141 9.03 9.03 -14.16
CA PHE A 141 10.09 9.24 -13.17
C PHE A 141 11.52 9.00 -13.67
N ASP A 142 11.71 8.48 -14.89
CA ASP A 142 13.03 8.08 -15.41
C ASP A 142 14.07 9.21 -15.31
N LEU A 143 13.70 10.43 -15.71
CA LEU A 143 14.62 11.57 -15.70
C LEU A 143 14.96 12.01 -14.27
N ILE A 144 13.99 11.95 -13.35
CA ILE A 144 14.21 12.28 -11.94
C ILE A 144 15.13 11.24 -11.31
N ASN A 145 14.87 9.96 -11.54
CA ASN A 145 15.68 8.86 -11.00
C ASN A 145 17.11 8.88 -11.56
N ALA A 146 17.27 9.18 -12.86
CA ALA A 146 18.58 9.36 -13.47
C ALA A 146 19.34 10.55 -12.84
N GLU A 147 18.65 11.66 -12.55
CA GLU A 147 19.23 12.82 -11.89
C GLU A 147 19.60 12.54 -10.43
N CYS A 148 18.76 11.82 -9.67
CA CYS A 148 19.08 11.36 -8.32
C CYS A 148 20.35 10.51 -8.31
N LYS A 149 20.46 9.55 -9.25
CA LYS A 149 21.67 8.73 -9.42
C LYS A 149 22.89 9.58 -9.78
N ARG A 150 22.75 10.52 -10.73
CA ARG A 150 23.84 11.41 -11.16
C ARG A 150 24.35 12.28 -10.01
N ARG A 151 23.45 12.78 -9.16
CA ARG A 151 23.77 13.59 -7.98
C ARG A 151 24.16 12.77 -6.74
N GLN A 152 24.22 11.44 -6.86
CA GLN A 152 24.51 10.53 -5.74
C GLN A 152 23.54 10.69 -4.56
N ILE A 153 22.27 10.98 -4.82
CA ILE A 153 21.24 11.09 -3.77
C ILE A 153 20.84 9.67 -3.35
N ARG A 154 21.07 9.35 -2.08
CA ARG A 154 20.87 8.00 -1.51
C ARG A 154 19.94 8.04 -0.31
N LEU A 155 19.31 6.91 -0.04
CA LEU A 155 18.62 6.64 1.21
C LEU A 155 19.62 6.58 2.38
N PRO A 156 19.17 6.74 3.63
CA PRO A 156 20.01 6.54 4.81
C PRO A 156 20.73 5.18 4.79
N ARG A 157 21.88 5.09 5.46
CA ARG A 157 22.62 3.82 5.61
C ARG A 157 21.73 2.75 6.21
N LYS A 158 21.95 1.52 5.76
CA LYS A 158 21.27 0.34 6.30
C LYS A 158 21.80 0.05 7.71
N PRO A 159 21.02 -0.62 8.58
CA PRO A 159 21.44 -0.91 9.96
C PRO A 159 22.72 -1.75 10.06
N ASP A 160 23.04 -2.53 9.02
CA ASP A 160 24.26 -3.32 8.90
C ASP A 160 25.52 -2.49 8.51
N GLY A 161 25.39 -1.15 8.44
CA GLY A 161 26.47 -0.24 8.10
C GLY A 161 26.71 -0.08 6.60
N THR A 162 25.99 -0.82 5.74
CA THR A 162 26.12 -0.69 4.28
C THR A 162 25.49 0.59 3.75
N GLU A 163 25.98 1.07 2.60
CA GLU A 163 25.42 2.26 1.95
C GLU A 163 23.94 2.06 1.59
N GLY A 164 23.14 3.11 1.79
CA GLY A 164 21.77 3.13 1.32
C GLY A 164 21.70 3.08 -0.21
N ASP A 165 20.63 2.47 -0.71
CA ASP A 165 20.33 2.43 -2.13
C ASP A 165 20.08 3.85 -2.67
N PHE A 166 20.26 4.05 -3.97
CA PHE A 166 19.92 5.33 -4.61
C PHE A 166 18.44 5.65 -4.41
N LEU A 167 18.14 6.94 -4.22
CA LEU A 167 16.76 7.40 -4.13
C LEU A 167 16.03 7.11 -5.46
N MET A 168 15.02 6.25 -5.39
CA MET A 168 14.16 5.89 -6.53
C MET A 168 12.76 6.46 -6.31
N VAL A 169 12.46 7.54 -7.01
CA VAL A 169 11.14 8.16 -7.03
C VAL A 169 10.17 7.30 -7.82
N SER A 170 9.01 7.03 -7.23
CA SER A 170 7.91 6.28 -7.83
C SER A 170 6.57 6.81 -7.33
N GLY A 171 5.48 6.51 -8.06
CA GLY A 171 4.14 6.91 -7.64
C GLY A 171 3.74 6.32 -6.28
N SER A 172 4.18 5.09 -5.97
CA SER A 172 3.97 4.46 -4.67
C SER A 172 4.69 5.23 -3.56
N MET A 173 5.94 5.66 -3.78
CA MET A 173 6.68 6.48 -2.82
C MET A 173 5.95 7.80 -2.53
N LEU A 174 5.50 8.53 -3.57
CA LEU A 174 4.80 9.81 -3.37
C LEU A 174 3.50 9.65 -2.59
N ARG A 175 2.76 8.58 -2.85
CA ARG A 175 1.49 8.30 -2.16
C ARG A 175 1.69 7.84 -0.71
N LYS A 176 2.78 7.11 -0.42
CA LYS A 176 3.20 6.83 0.96
C LYS A 176 3.59 8.10 1.72
N HIS A 177 4.22 9.04 1.04
CA HIS A 177 4.53 10.35 1.63
C HIS A 177 3.25 11.13 1.96
N LEU A 178 2.25 11.16 1.08
CA LEU A 178 0.94 11.80 1.39
C LEU A 178 0.31 11.25 2.67
N GLU A 179 0.25 9.93 2.79
CA GLU A 179 -0.31 9.27 3.96
C GLU A 179 0.48 9.67 5.22
N THR A 180 1.81 9.70 5.10
CA THR A 180 2.70 10.00 6.22
C THR A 180 2.57 11.45 6.69
N GLU A 181 2.33 12.40 5.77
CA GLU A 181 2.08 13.82 6.11
C GLU A 181 0.72 14.03 6.79
N GLY A 182 -0.28 13.18 6.53
CA GLY A 182 -1.60 13.24 7.17
C GLY A 182 -1.62 12.84 8.65
N ARG A 183 -0.48 12.48 9.23
CA ARG A 183 -0.37 11.95 10.61
C ARG A 183 -0.50 13.01 11.68
N GLY A 184 -1.08 12.63 12.81
CA GLY A 184 -1.28 13.52 13.96
C GLY A 184 -2.34 14.59 13.72
N HIS A 185 -2.90 14.66 12.51
CA HIS A 185 -4.06 15.47 12.20
C HIS A 185 -5.34 14.79 12.70
N ARG A 186 -6.42 15.58 12.77
CA ARG A 186 -7.72 15.11 13.27
C ARG A 186 -8.30 14.00 12.37
N PRO A 187 -9.21 13.15 12.87
CA PRO A 187 -9.79 12.03 12.11
C PRO A 187 -10.37 12.43 10.75
N GLU A 188 -10.92 13.64 10.63
CA GLU A 188 -11.47 14.18 9.38
C GLU A 188 -10.39 14.26 8.29
N VAL A 189 -9.18 14.70 8.65
CA VAL A 189 -8.04 14.80 7.72
C VAL A 189 -7.57 13.41 7.29
N THR A 190 -7.62 12.41 8.17
CA THR A 190 -7.27 11.02 7.81
C THR A 190 -8.24 10.46 6.76
N LYS A 191 -9.52 10.76 6.90
CA LYS A 191 -10.56 10.40 5.93
C LYS A 191 -10.38 11.13 4.59
N ASP A 192 -10.03 12.40 4.62
CA ASP A 192 -9.75 13.19 3.41
C ASP A 192 -8.50 12.68 2.70
N VAL A 193 -7.45 12.31 3.43
CA VAL A 193 -6.24 11.67 2.88
C VAL A 193 -6.56 10.33 2.23
N ALA A 194 -7.37 9.48 2.86
CA ALA A 194 -7.81 8.23 2.26
C ALA A 194 -8.62 8.47 0.98
N SER A 195 -9.47 9.49 0.97
CA SER A 195 -10.27 9.91 -0.19
C SER A 195 -9.39 10.45 -1.33
N ALA A 196 -8.37 11.26 -1.03
CA ALA A 196 -7.37 11.72 -1.99
C ALA A 196 -6.54 10.55 -2.57
N LEU A 197 -6.25 9.54 -1.73
CA LEU A 197 -5.68 8.27 -2.17
C LEU A 197 -6.70 7.36 -2.87
N GLN A 198 -7.97 7.73 -2.97
CA GLN A 198 -9.02 6.92 -3.63
C GLN A 198 -9.05 5.50 -3.07
N HIS A 199 -9.02 5.39 -1.74
CA HIS A 199 -9.04 4.16 -0.99
C HIS A 199 -9.93 4.33 0.25
N THR A 200 -10.34 3.21 0.85
CA THR A 200 -10.90 3.26 2.20
C THR A 200 -9.79 3.63 3.20
N GLU A 201 -10.16 4.18 4.35
CA GLU A 201 -9.21 4.48 5.43
C GLU A 201 -8.39 3.25 5.82
N TYR A 202 -9.02 2.06 5.86
CA TYR A 202 -8.33 0.79 6.11
C TYR A 202 -7.25 0.49 5.07
N THR A 203 -7.57 0.59 3.78
CA THR A 203 -6.60 0.30 2.71
C THR A 203 -5.50 1.36 2.65
N ALA A 204 -5.82 2.63 2.87
CA ALA A 204 -4.84 3.71 2.97
C ALA A 204 -3.84 3.42 4.10
N LYS A 205 -4.35 3.14 5.31
CA LYS A 205 -3.55 2.80 6.49
C LYS A 205 -2.73 1.52 6.31
N ARG A 206 -3.26 0.49 5.65
CA ARG A 206 -2.55 -0.80 5.51
C ARG A 206 -1.38 -0.74 4.53
N TYR A 207 -1.53 -0.05 3.41
CA TYR A 207 -0.57 -0.15 2.30
C TYR A 207 0.26 1.11 2.07
N TYR A 208 -0.22 2.27 2.51
CA TYR A 208 0.45 3.56 2.30
C TYR A 208 1.05 4.12 3.59
N HIS A 209 0.69 3.57 4.76
CA HIS A 209 1.29 3.94 6.02
C HIS A 209 2.70 3.38 6.20
N THR A 210 3.68 4.26 6.24
CA THR A 210 5.06 3.92 6.59
C THR A 210 5.23 3.95 8.11
N ALA A 211 5.23 2.81 8.82
CA ALA A 211 5.27 2.78 10.28
C ALA A 211 6.40 3.66 10.86
N THR A 212 6.11 4.49 11.87
CA THR A 212 7.15 5.13 12.69
C THR A 212 7.87 4.07 13.54
N ALA A 213 8.99 4.44 14.18
CA ALA A 213 9.63 3.56 15.16
C ALA A 213 8.64 3.16 16.28
N ASP A 214 7.82 4.10 16.75
CA ASP A 214 6.80 3.86 17.77
C ASP A 214 5.65 2.97 17.26
N ASP A 215 5.22 3.13 16.01
CA ASP A 215 4.19 2.29 15.42
C ASP A 215 4.72 0.88 15.09
N ALA A 216 6.00 0.75 14.74
CA ALA A 216 6.67 -0.54 14.58
C ALA A 216 6.78 -1.28 15.94
N ILE A 217 7.06 -0.56 17.03
CA ILE A 217 7.05 -1.09 18.39
C ILE A 217 5.63 -1.55 18.77
N LYS A 218 4.60 -0.74 18.46
CA LYS A 218 3.19 -1.11 18.70
C LYS A 218 2.76 -2.32 17.85
N GLN A 219 3.17 -2.39 16.58
CA GLN A 219 2.88 -3.54 15.71
C GLN A 219 3.58 -4.81 16.18
N LYS A 220 4.83 -4.71 16.68
CA LYS A 220 5.49 -5.85 17.33
C LYS A 220 4.67 -6.35 18.52
N ALA A 221 4.14 -5.45 19.34
CA ALA A 221 3.27 -5.83 20.46
C ALA A 221 1.96 -6.51 19.99
N ILE A 222 1.31 -5.98 18.94
CA ILE A 222 0.11 -6.58 18.34
C ILE A 222 0.40 -7.98 17.80
N ARG A 223 1.49 -8.14 17.04
CA ARG A 223 1.89 -9.43 16.47
C ARG A 223 2.16 -10.48 17.55
N VAL A 224 2.83 -10.09 18.64
CA VAL A 224 3.01 -10.97 19.80
C VAL A 224 1.66 -11.40 20.38
N VAL A 225 0.65 -10.52 20.45
CA VAL A 225 -0.70 -10.86 20.93
C VAL A 225 -1.43 -11.80 19.97
N GLU A 226 -1.35 -11.56 18.66
CA GLU A 226 -1.93 -12.44 17.63
C GLU A 226 -1.31 -13.84 17.67
N GLU A 227 0.03 -13.93 17.62
CA GLU A 227 0.76 -15.20 17.71
C GLU A 227 0.51 -15.91 19.06
N SER A 228 0.33 -15.16 20.15
CA SER A 228 -0.07 -15.72 21.45
C SER A 228 -1.49 -16.26 21.47
N THR A 229 -2.39 -15.68 20.68
CA THR A 229 -3.77 -16.14 20.57
C THR A 229 -3.83 -17.40 19.72
N GLU A 230 -3.16 -17.42 18.57
CA GLU A 230 -3.04 -18.61 17.72
C GLU A 230 -2.40 -19.79 18.46
N MET A 231 -1.35 -19.53 19.25
CA MET A 231 -0.76 -20.53 20.13
C MET A 231 -1.79 -21.13 21.10
N VAL A 232 -2.62 -20.29 21.74
CA VAL A 232 -3.65 -20.76 22.69
C VAL A 232 -4.67 -21.65 21.99
N GLU A 233 -5.15 -21.26 20.81
CA GLU A 233 -6.08 -22.09 20.02
C GLU A 233 -5.42 -23.42 19.60
N HIS A 234 -4.18 -23.37 19.10
CA HIS A 234 -3.45 -24.58 18.71
C HIS A 234 -3.28 -25.57 19.87
N ILE A 235 -2.97 -25.08 21.07
CA ILE A 235 -2.87 -25.90 22.28
C ILE A 235 -4.23 -26.49 22.66
N ILE A 236 -5.32 -25.72 22.53
CA ILE A 236 -6.68 -26.19 22.80
C ILE A 236 -7.08 -27.30 21.82
N ASP A 237 -6.72 -27.17 20.54
CA ASP A 237 -6.99 -28.19 19.53
C ASP A 237 -6.15 -29.45 19.72
N ASN A 238 -4.99 -29.33 20.36
CA ASN A 238 -4.02 -30.42 20.56
C ASN A 238 -3.80 -30.76 22.03
N LEU A 239 -4.82 -30.58 22.88
CA LEU A 239 -4.70 -30.71 24.34
C LEU A 239 -3.97 -31.96 24.80
N GLY A 240 -4.15 -33.12 24.15
CA GLY A 240 -3.49 -34.37 24.54
C GLY A 240 -1.96 -34.38 24.39
N GLN A 241 -1.39 -33.48 23.60
CA GLN A 241 0.06 -33.32 23.46
C GLN A 241 0.65 -32.39 24.54
N PHE A 242 -0.14 -31.44 25.02
CA PHE A 242 0.29 -30.38 25.94
C PHE A 242 -0.17 -30.60 27.38
N MET A 243 -1.21 -31.41 27.57
CA MET A 243 -1.84 -31.72 28.83
C MET A 243 -2.02 -33.23 28.87
N SER A 244 -1.37 -33.90 29.84
CA SER A 244 -1.46 -35.35 29.97
C SER A 244 -2.92 -35.78 30.16
N ASN A 245 -3.46 -36.52 29.18
CA ASN A 245 -4.84 -37.01 29.20
C ASN A 245 -4.94 -38.49 29.63
N SER A 246 -3.83 -39.11 30.05
CA SER A 246 -3.79 -40.54 30.39
C SER A 246 -4.50 -40.88 31.71
N ASP A 247 -4.51 -39.96 32.68
CA ASP A 247 -5.31 -40.04 33.89
C ASP A 247 -6.17 -38.77 34.02
N PRO A 248 -7.52 -38.86 33.92
CA PRO A 248 -8.43 -37.75 34.05
C PRO A 248 -8.38 -36.99 35.37
N PHE A 249 -7.77 -37.56 36.41
CA PHE A 249 -7.59 -36.91 37.72
C PHE A 249 -6.21 -36.29 37.91
N THR A 250 -5.34 -36.35 36.90
CA THR A 250 -4.04 -35.68 36.93
C THR A 250 -4.22 -34.18 37.20
N GLU A 251 -3.46 -33.66 38.16
CA GLU A 251 -3.45 -32.21 38.39
C GLU A 251 -2.87 -31.49 37.18
N THR A 252 -3.61 -30.50 36.69
CA THR A 252 -3.10 -29.61 35.65
C THR A 252 -1.83 -28.90 36.15
N PRO A 253 -0.79 -28.73 35.30
CA PRO A 253 0.46 -28.09 35.71
C PRO A 253 0.26 -26.68 36.26
N SER A 254 1.29 -26.08 36.86
CA SER A 254 1.26 -24.65 37.20
C SER A 254 1.44 -23.80 35.93
N LEU A 255 1.09 -22.51 35.98
CA LEU A 255 1.33 -21.59 34.85
C LEU A 255 2.82 -21.52 34.47
N GLU A 256 3.71 -21.52 35.47
CA GLU A 256 5.16 -21.45 35.23
C GLU A 256 5.69 -22.75 34.63
N ALA A 257 5.27 -23.91 35.13
CA ALA A 257 5.63 -25.20 34.53
C ALA A 257 5.10 -25.34 33.09
N PHE A 258 3.90 -24.80 32.83
CA PHE A 258 3.32 -24.81 31.49
C PHE A 258 4.05 -23.86 30.53
N LYS A 259 4.52 -22.70 31.00
CA LYS A 259 5.35 -21.78 30.21
C LYS A 259 6.67 -22.41 29.81
N GLU A 260 7.32 -23.16 30.71
CA GLU A 260 8.56 -23.88 30.40
C GLU A 260 8.34 -24.95 29.33
N MET A 261 7.21 -25.68 29.39
CA MET A 261 6.87 -26.71 28.41
C MET A 261 6.51 -26.14 27.03
N ALA A 262 5.76 -25.03 26.99
CA ALA A 262 5.27 -24.44 25.75
C ALA A 262 6.22 -23.39 25.13
N GLY A 263 7.17 -22.88 25.91
CA GLY A 263 8.02 -21.73 25.56
C GLY A 263 8.88 -21.95 24.32
N ASP A 264 9.40 -23.16 24.13
CA ASP A 264 10.29 -23.48 23.00
C ASP A 264 9.54 -23.75 21.70
N LEU A 265 8.25 -24.08 21.77
CA LEU A 265 7.41 -24.41 20.62
C LEU A 265 6.91 -23.15 19.89
N PHE A 266 6.88 -22.00 20.58
CA PHE A 266 6.36 -20.75 20.04
C PHE A 266 7.26 -19.55 20.41
N PRO A 267 8.40 -19.36 19.72
CA PRO A 267 9.47 -18.45 20.13
C PRO A 267 9.09 -16.96 20.21
N ASN A 268 7.99 -16.56 19.57
CA ASN A 268 7.50 -15.18 19.54
C ASN A 268 6.19 -14.97 20.33
N ALA A 269 5.57 -16.05 20.80
CA ALA A 269 4.33 -16.02 21.57
C ALA A 269 4.61 -15.98 23.08
N LYS A 270 3.62 -15.52 23.85
CA LYS A 270 3.68 -15.53 25.32
C LYS A 270 2.44 -16.18 25.89
N VAL A 271 2.63 -17.19 26.73
CA VAL A 271 1.53 -17.76 27.53
C VAL A 271 1.16 -16.74 28.60
N THR A 272 0.06 -16.02 28.36
CA THR A 272 -0.51 -15.10 29.34
C THR A 272 -1.34 -15.86 30.37
N ALA A 273 -1.54 -15.28 31.57
CA ALA A 273 -2.40 -15.87 32.59
C ALA A 273 -3.84 -16.11 32.08
N ASN A 274 -4.35 -15.22 31.23
CA ASN A 274 -5.68 -15.38 30.62
C ASN A 274 -5.70 -16.50 29.56
N GLY A 275 -4.68 -16.60 28.70
CA GLY A 275 -4.55 -17.71 27.74
C GLY A 275 -4.50 -19.05 28.46
N TYR A 276 -3.73 -19.13 29.54
CA TYR A 276 -3.64 -20.34 30.35
C TYR A 276 -4.96 -20.72 31.05
N LYS A 277 -5.72 -19.74 31.56
CA LYS A 277 -7.08 -19.99 32.07
C LYS A 277 -8.00 -20.59 31.00
N ARG A 278 -7.92 -20.12 29.76
CA ARG A 278 -8.69 -20.67 28.63
C ARG A 278 -8.30 -22.12 28.35
N ILE A 279 -7.00 -22.41 28.29
CA ILE A 279 -6.47 -23.77 28.11
C ILE A 279 -6.96 -24.70 29.23
N LYS A 280 -6.85 -24.27 30.50
CA LYS A 280 -7.36 -25.03 31.66
C LYS A 280 -8.86 -25.31 31.57
N ALA A 281 -9.65 -24.31 31.17
CA ALA A 281 -11.09 -24.47 31.02
C ALA A 281 -11.43 -25.48 29.91
N ALA A 282 -10.76 -25.41 28.77
CA ALA A 282 -10.93 -26.34 27.65
C ALA A 282 -10.52 -27.77 28.05
N HIS A 283 -9.38 -27.94 28.72
CA HIS A 283 -8.92 -29.22 29.24
C HIS A 283 -9.89 -29.82 30.26
N ASN A 284 -10.34 -29.03 31.24
CA ASN A 284 -11.33 -29.49 32.22
C ASN A 284 -12.63 -29.93 31.56
N LYS A 285 -13.08 -29.21 30.52
CA LYS A 285 -14.25 -29.59 29.72
C LYS A 285 -14.03 -30.92 29.00
N ALA A 286 -12.86 -31.13 28.40
CA ALA A 286 -12.52 -32.38 27.73
C ALA A 286 -12.45 -33.59 28.68
N LEU A 287 -12.14 -33.37 29.96
CA LEU A 287 -12.06 -34.42 30.97
C LEU A 287 -13.39 -34.76 31.68
N VAL A 288 -14.46 -34.00 31.46
CA VAL A 288 -15.76 -34.24 32.15
C VAL A 288 -16.27 -35.66 31.89
N GLU A 289 -16.31 -36.08 30.63
CA GLU A 289 -16.83 -37.39 30.23
C GLU A 289 -15.91 -38.54 30.67
N PRO A 290 -14.57 -38.49 30.47
CA PRO A 290 -13.64 -39.47 31.03
C PRO A 290 -13.75 -39.62 32.55
N ARG A 291 -13.86 -38.51 33.29
CA ARG A 291 -14.04 -38.52 34.76
C ARG A 291 -15.35 -39.19 35.16
N ALA A 292 -16.45 -38.83 34.49
CA ALA A 292 -17.76 -39.43 34.75
C ALA A 292 -17.74 -40.95 34.51
N LYS A 293 -17.11 -41.40 33.43
CA LYS A 293 -16.97 -42.83 33.10
C LYS A 293 -16.17 -43.58 34.17
N MET A 294 -14.99 -43.07 34.57
CA MET A 294 -14.18 -43.71 35.61
C MET A 294 -14.87 -43.73 36.98
N LEU A 295 -15.61 -42.67 37.35
CA LEU A 295 -16.39 -42.65 38.58
C LEU A 295 -17.53 -43.67 38.56
N ALA A 296 -18.21 -43.81 37.42
CA ALA A 296 -19.25 -44.81 37.24
C ALA A 296 -18.68 -46.24 37.36
N GLU A 297 -17.56 -46.53 36.67
CA GLU A 297 -16.86 -47.82 36.76
C GLU A 297 -16.44 -48.14 38.20
N LYS A 298 -15.91 -47.14 38.93
CA LYS A 298 -15.51 -47.30 40.33
C LYS A 298 -16.72 -47.54 41.23
N ALA A 299 -17.82 -46.82 41.04
CA ALA A 299 -19.05 -47.01 41.82
C ALA A 299 -19.63 -48.42 41.64
N VAL A 300 -19.63 -48.94 40.41
CA VAL A 300 -20.01 -50.33 40.09
C VAL A 300 -19.08 -51.32 40.79
N SER A 301 -17.76 -51.12 40.74
CA SER A 301 -16.78 -52.01 41.39
C SER A 301 -16.90 -52.05 42.92
N MET A 302 -17.48 -51.00 43.51
CA MET A 302 -17.66 -50.85 44.95
C MET A 302 -19.02 -51.37 45.44
N GLY A 303 -19.84 -51.95 44.55
CA GLY A 303 -21.12 -52.57 44.92
C GLY A 303 -22.21 -51.57 45.32
N VAL A 304 -22.14 -50.33 44.83
CA VAL A 304 -23.16 -49.31 45.11
C VAL A 304 -24.37 -49.57 44.20
N GLU A 305 -25.44 -50.14 44.77
CA GLU A 305 -26.75 -50.25 44.12
C GLU A 305 -27.62 -49.03 44.43
N GLY A 306 -28.05 -48.32 43.39
CA GLY A 306 -28.99 -47.21 43.49
C GLY A 306 -29.33 -46.65 42.13
N ASP A 307 -30.56 -46.18 41.96
CA ASP A 307 -31.02 -45.49 40.74
C ASP A 307 -30.08 -44.33 40.42
N VAL A 308 -29.25 -44.52 39.39
CA VAL A 308 -28.40 -43.47 38.82
C VAL A 308 -29.29 -42.54 37.96
N GLY A 309 -30.30 -41.96 38.59
CA GLY A 309 -31.05 -40.84 38.04
C GLY A 309 -30.07 -39.68 37.86
N ILE A 310 -29.85 -39.30 36.59
CA ILE A 310 -28.85 -38.33 36.09
C ILE A 310 -27.49 -38.97 35.71
N VAL A 311 -27.49 -40.17 35.12
CA VAL A 311 -26.51 -40.47 34.04
C VAL A 311 -27.27 -40.64 32.74
N GLN A 312 -27.67 -39.52 32.12
CA GLN A 312 -27.97 -39.53 30.69
C GLN A 312 -26.65 -39.42 29.92
N LEU A 313 -26.00 -40.57 29.77
CA LEU A 313 -25.13 -40.83 28.62
C LEU A 313 -26.03 -40.86 27.38
N LYS A 314 -26.24 -39.71 26.75
CA LYS A 314 -26.78 -39.62 25.39
C LYS A 314 -25.74 -38.95 24.49
N SER A 315 -24.90 -39.77 23.86
CA SER A 315 -24.86 -39.87 22.39
C SER A 315 -23.80 -40.88 21.94
N PHE A 316 -24.24 -42.05 21.50
CA PHE A 316 -23.57 -42.78 20.43
C PHE A 316 -24.53 -42.77 19.23
N ALA A 317 -24.23 -41.91 18.27
CA ALA A 317 -24.57 -42.02 16.85
C ALA A 317 -23.65 -41.06 16.08
#